data_AF-A0A833M7M7-F1
#
_entry.id   AF-A0A833M7M7-F1
#
_cell.length_a   1.000
_cell.length_b   1.000
_cell.length_c   1.000
_cell.angle_alpha   90.00
_cell.angle_beta   90.00
_cell.angle_gamma   90.00
#
_symmetry.space_group_name_H-M   'P 1'
#
loop_
_entity.id
_entity.type
_entity.pdbx_description
1 polymer ?
#
loop_
_entity_poly.entity_id
_entity_poly.type
_entity_poly.pdbx_seq_one_letter_code
_entity_poly.pdbx_strand_id
1 'polypeptide(L)' 'MDLSKLTQKSQEALVAAQAEAVRRGQPEVDAEHLLAALLAPGDGLAPRLLERAGVALSLIHIL' A
#
# COMPACT_ATOMS: atom_id res chain seq x y z
N MET A 1 9.24 -14.45 5.79
CA MET A 1 7.75 -14.51 5.84
C MET A 1 7.29 -15.44 4.74
N ASP A 2 6.27 -16.26 4.97
CA ASP A 2 5.65 -17.08 3.91
C ASP A 2 4.53 -16.28 3.23
N LEU A 3 4.83 -15.72 2.05
CA LEU A 3 3.89 -14.87 1.30
C LEU A 3 2.68 -15.66 0.77
N SER A 4 2.79 -16.97 0.63
CA SER A 4 1.71 -17.82 0.10
C SER A 4 0.48 -17.89 1.02
N LYS A 5 0.64 -17.51 2.29
CA LYS A 5 -0.45 -17.44 3.27
C LYS A 5 -1.25 -16.14 3.21
N LEU A 6 -0.81 -15.15 2.43
CA LEU A 6 -1.50 -13.89 2.25
C LEU A 6 -2.47 -13.97 1.08
N THR A 7 -3.49 -13.11 1.07
CA THR A 7 -4.37 -12.98 -0.10
C THR A 7 -3.58 -12.47 -1.30
N GLN A 8 -4.05 -12.79 -2.50
CA GLN A 8 -3.44 -12.35 -3.76
C GLN A 8 -3.18 -10.83 -3.78
N LYS A 9 -4.17 -10.03 -3.39
CA LYS A 9 -4.05 -8.56 -3.31
C LYS A 9 -3.02 -8.09 -2.28
N SER A 10 -2.85 -8.81 -1.17
CA SER A 10 -1.83 -8.47 -0.17
C SER A 10 -0.42 -8.78 -0.69
N GLN A 11 -0.26 -9.87 -1.45
CA GLN A 11 1.01 -10.20 -2.10
C GLN A 11 1.37 -9.14 -3.16
N GLU A 12 0.40 -8.74 -4.00
CA GLU A 12 0.55 -7.66 -4.97
C GLU A 12 0.94 -6.32 -4.30
N ALA A 13 0.30 -5.96 -3.19
CA ALA A 13 0.62 -4.76 -2.44
C ALA A 13 2.05 -4.77 -1.88
N LEU A 14 2.54 -5.92 -1.38
CA LEU A 14 3.93 -6.03 -0.90
C LEU A 14 4.95 -5.88 -2.04
N VAL A 15 4.66 -6.45 -3.21
CA VAL A 15 5.51 -6.26 -4.41
C VAL A 15 5.52 -4.81 -4.85
N ALA A 16 4.35 -4.15 -4.87
CA ALA A 16 4.24 -2.74 -5.22
C ALA A 16 4.91 -1.82 -4.20
N ALA A 17 4.85 -2.15 -2.90
CA ALA A 17 5.55 -1.42 -1.85
C ALA A 17 7.07 -1.49 -2.01
N GLN A 18 7.59 -2.67 -2.37
CA GLN A 18 9.01 -2.83 -2.69
C GLN A 18 9.42 -2.00 -3.90
N ALA A 19 8.60 -1.97 -4.95
CA ALA A 19 8.84 -1.13 -6.12
C ALA A 19 8.83 0.36 -5.77
N GLU A 20 7.98 0.78 -4.83
CA GLU A 20 7.93 2.17 -4.36
C GLU A 20 9.18 2.55 -3.57
N ALA A 21 9.65 1.71 -2.66
CA ALA A 21 10.91 1.93 -1.93
C ALA A 21 12.10 2.08 -2.91
N VAL A 22 12.18 1.21 -3.92
CA VAL A 22 13.21 1.30 -4.96
C VAL A 22 13.10 2.60 -5.75
N ARG A 23 11.89 3.01 -6.16
CA ARG A 23 11.66 4.28 -6.88
C ARG A 23 12.13 5.49 -6.07
N ARG A 24 11.96 5.45 -4.75
CA ARG A 24 12.34 6.53 -3.83
C ARG A 24 13.81 6.46 -3.38
N GLY A 25 14.56 5.44 -3.81
CA GLY A 25 15.95 5.25 -3.38
C GLY A 25 16.08 4.86 -1.91
N GLN A 26 15.01 4.34 -1.31
CA GLN A 26 14.97 3.88 0.08
C GLN A 26 15.33 2.39 0.13
N PRO A 27 16.33 2.00 0.95
CA PRO A 27 16.85 0.63 0.97
C PRO A 27 15.87 -0.37 1.62
N GLU A 28 14.92 0.12 2.41
CA GLU A 28 13.98 -0.69 3.17
C GLU A 28 12.53 -0.31 2.84
N VAL A 29 11.63 -1.28 2.97
CA VAL A 29 10.19 -1.06 2.83
C VAL A 29 9.62 -0.66 4.18
N ASP A 30 9.37 0.63 4.35
CA ASP A 30 8.58 1.19 5.44
C ASP A 30 7.07 1.21 5.19
N ALA A 31 6.30 1.52 6.24
CA ALA A 31 4.84 1.58 6.23
C ALA A 31 4.27 2.52 5.16
N GLU A 32 4.97 3.59 4.82
CA GLU A 32 4.53 4.58 3.83
C GLU A 32 4.50 4.01 2.41
N HIS A 33 5.46 3.17 2.05
CA HIS A 33 5.47 2.45 0.77
C HIS A 33 4.31 1.47 0.68
N LEU A 34 4.05 0.75 1.77
CA LEU A 34 2.94 -0.19 1.85
C LEU A 34 1.61 0.54 1.77
N LEU A 35 1.47 1.67 2.47
CA LEU A 35 0.28 2.51 2.38
C LEU A 35 0.09 3.03 0.95
N ALA A 36 1.14 3.52 0.30
CA ALA A 36 1.10 3.95 -1.09
C ALA A 36 0.63 2.84 -2.03
N ALA A 37 1.16 1.62 -1.86
CA ALA A 37 0.77 0.46 -2.64
C ALA A 37 -0.70 0.05 -2.40
N LEU A 38 -1.17 0.13 -1.16
CA LEU A 38 -2.56 -0.19 -0.80
C LEU A 38 -3.56 0.86 -1.30
N LEU A 39 -3.13 2.12 -1.44
CA LEU A 39 -3.94 3.22 -1.94
C LEU A 39 -3.82 3.45 -3.45
N ALA A 40 -2.96 2.69 -4.13
CA ALA A 40 -2.80 2.79 -5.57
C ALA A 40 -4.15 2.54 -6.28
N PRO A 41 -4.43 3.25 -7.41
CA PRO A 41 -5.68 3.10 -8.14
C PRO A 41 -5.95 1.63 -8.52
N GLY A 42 -7.14 1.13 -8.16
CA GLY A 42 -7.53 -0.27 -8.41
C GLY A 42 -8.77 -0.67 -7.60
N ASP A 43 -9.10 -1.96 -7.63
CA ASP A 43 -10.21 -2.59 -6.90
C ASP A 43 -9.86 -2.93 -5.44
N GLY A 44 -8.90 -2.21 -4.86
CA GLY A 44 -8.40 -2.43 -3.51
C GLY A 44 -9.42 -2.10 -2.42
N LEU A 45 -9.35 -2.83 -1.29
CA LEU A 45 -10.23 -2.59 -0.15
C LEU A 45 -9.82 -1.37 0.69
N ALA A 46 -8.53 -1.04 0.76
CA ALA A 46 -8.00 0.00 1.65
C ALA A 46 -8.62 1.39 1.40
N PRO A 47 -8.71 1.90 0.16
CA PRO A 47 -9.39 3.16 -0.13
C PRO A 47 -10.82 3.22 0.42
N ARG A 48 -11.59 2.15 0.17
CA ARG A 48 -13.00 2.04 0.58
C ARG A 48 -13.17 1.97 2.10
N LEU A 49 -12.23 1.31 2.80
CA LEU A 49 -12.23 1.25 4.26
C LEU A 49 -11.96 2.62 4.88
N LEU A 50 -11.03 3.39 4.32
CA LEU A 50 -10.72 4.74 4.77
C LEU A 50 -11.89 5.69 4.56
N GLU A 51 -12.51 5.65 3.38
CA GLU A 51 -13.72 6.41 3.09
C GLU A 51 -14.85 6.07 4.09
N ARG A 52 -15.08 4.77 4.36
CA ARG A 52 -16.08 4.32 5.33
C ARG A 52 -15.73 4.71 6.77
N ALA A 53 -14.45 4.86 7.09
CA ALA A 53 -13.98 5.38 8.37
C ALA A 53 -14.07 6.92 8.46
N GLY A 54 -14.54 7.61 7.41
CA GLY A 54 -14.64 9.06 7.37
C GLY A 54 -13.32 9.76 7.05
N VAL A 55 -12.31 9.04 6.57
CA VAL A 55 -11.01 9.60 6.18
C VAL A 55 -11.00 9.81 4.68
N ALA A 56 -10.93 11.08 4.26
CA ALA A 56 -10.73 11.42 2.86
C ALA A 56 -9.30 11.09 2.42
N LEU A 57 -9.13 10.37 1.31
CA LEU A 57 -7.81 9.98 0.79
C LEU A 57 -6.91 11.19 0.49
N SER A 58 -7.50 12.34 0.15
CA SER A 58 -6.77 13.60 -0.06
C SER A 58 -6.06 14.13 1.19
N LEU A 59 -6.43 13.66 2.39
CA LEU A 59 -5.76 14.01 3.65
C LEU A 59 -4.56 13.11 3.95
N ILE A 60 -4.40 11.99 3.21
CA ILE A 60 -3.30 11.06 3.42
C ILE A 60 -2.10 11.54 2.64
N HIS A 61 -1.05 11.91 3.36
CA HIS A 61 0.23 12.26 2.78
C HIS A 61 1.17 11.05 2.79
N ILE A 62 1.79 10.76 1.65
CA ILE A 62 2.81 9.73 1.48
C ILE A 62 4.10 10.50 1.17
N LEU A 63 5.11 10.43 2.05
CA LEU A 63 6.36 11.21 1.93
C LEU A 63 7.19 10.71 0.77
#